data_AF-A0AAJ1ZL81-F1
#
_entry.id   AF-A0AAJ1ZL81-F1
#
_cell.length_a   1.000
_cell.length_b   1.000
_cell.length_c   1.000
_cell.angle_alpha   90.00
_cell.angle_beta   90.00
_cell.angle_gamma   90.00
#
_symmetry.space_group_name_H-M   'P 1'
#
loop_
_entity.id
_entity.type
_entity.pdbx_description
1 polymer ?
#
loop_
_entity_poly.entity_id
_entity_poly.type
_entity_poly.pdbx_seq_one_letter_code
_entity_poly.pdbx_strand_id
1 'polypeptide(L)'
;MPPDFVPTVSYAQNAEDIVLLRALAHVERGFYVDVGAWDATEDSVTRAFYERGWRGINIEPQPGRIDGLRAERPRDINLALAISDQPGYLSIWVPRYSALATCRREMLAPHIPDYGDAIEHVVEAVRLDALLREHAHDREIHFLKIDVEGYESAVIESANFDEHRPVILIVEATSPHDNAPCWHGWEPRLLANGYCFALFDGLNRFYVREESKALLPTLAVPANCLDGFVTRREMSLRRELHEARSLLARHGVDTYGNHTGELR
;
A
#
# COMPACT_ATOMS: atom_id res chain seq x y z
N MET A 1 5.65 27.44 0.55
CA MET A 1 6.83 26.56 0.42
C MET A 1 8.01 27.41 -0.02
N PRO A 2 9.19 27.27 0.61
CA PRO A 2 10.40 27.92 0.13
C PRO A 2 10.77 27.42 -1.29
N PRO A 3 11.51 28.21 -2.09
CA PRO A 3 11.76 27.95 -3.51
C PRO A 3 12.54 26.66 -3.81
N ASP A 4 13.21 26.05 -2.83
CA ASP A 4 14.01 24.82 -2.99
C ASP A 4 13.32 23.55 -2.43
N PHE A 5 12.03 23.62 -2.10
CA PHE A 5 11.30 22.47 -1.58
C PHE A 5 11.02 21.42 -2.67
N VAL A 6 11.67 20.26 -2.58
CA VAL A 6 11.33 19.09 -3.38
C VAL A 6 10.25 18.30 -2.63
N PRO A 7 9.01 18.23 -3.14
CA PRO A 7 7.94 17.52 -2.45
C PRO A 7 8.22 16.01 -2.40
N THR A 8 7.81 15.38 -1.31
CA THR A 8 7.74 13.91 -1.22
C THR A 8 6.70 13.42 -2.23
N VAL A 9 7.05 12.42 -3.03
CA VAL A 9 6.08 11.76 -3.91
C VAL A 9 5.41 10.64 -3.11
N SER A 10 4.08 10.71 -3.00
CA SER A 10 3.25 9.60 -2.52
C SER A 10 2.92 8.67 -3.69
N TYR A 11 3.11 7.38 -3.48
CA TYR A 11 2.77 6.32 -4.43
C TYR A 11 1.52 5.56 -4.01
N ALA A 12 1.12 5.65 -2.74
CA ALA A 12 -0.03 4.97 -2.19
C ALA A 12 -1.37 5.59 -2.64
N GLN A 13 -2.42 4.77 -2.68
CA GLN A 13 -3.74 5.18 -3.15
C GLN A 13 -4.36 6.29 -2.29
N ASN A 14 -4.19 6.24 -0.97
CA ASN A 14 -4.75 7.19 -0.01
C ASN A 14 -3.65 7.89 0.83
N ALA A 15 -2.44 7.99 0.30
CA ALA A 15 -1.27 8.60 0.94
C ALA A 15 -0.89 7.99 2.30
N GLU A 16 -1.12 6.69 2.47
CA GLU A 16 -0.71 5.89 3.63
C GLU A 16 0.80 5.98 3.85
N ASP A 17 1.56 5.97 2.76
CA ASP A 17 3.01 6.10 2.78
C ASP A 17 3.47 7.42 3.43
N ILE A 18 2.72 8.51 3.24
CA ILE A 18 3.00 9.82 3.86
C ILE A 18 2.76 9.78 5.37
N VAL A 19 1.67 9.15 5.82
CA VAL A 19 1.39 8.97 7.26
C VAL A 19 2.51 8.18 7.93
N LEU A 20 2.93 7.08 7.30
CA LEU A 20 4.03 6.26 7.79
C LEU A 20 5.37 6.99 7.78
N LEU A 21 5.69 7.73 6.70
CA LEU A 21 6.93 8.50 6.61
C LEU A 21 7.04 9.54 7.72
N ARG A 22 5.91 10.18 8.08
CA ARG A 22 5.86 11.10 9.23
C ARG A 22 6.09 10.37 10.55
N ALA A 23 5.40 9.25 10.79
CA ALA A 23 5.55 8.49 12.03
C ALA A 23 6.95 7.85 12.19
N LEU A 24 7.55 7.42 11.08
CA LEU A 24 8.84 6.73 11.03
C LEU A 24 9.98 7.66 10.60
N ALA A 25 9.82 8.98 10.68
CA ALA A 25 10.83 9.95 10.24
C ALA A 25 12.20 9.81 10.95
N HIS A 26 12.22 9.17 12.12
CA HIS A 26 13.42 8.87 12.90
C HIS A 26 14.18 7.62 12.41
N VAL A 27 13.60 6.86 11.46
CA VAL A 27 14.15 5.62 10.93
C VAL A 27 14.72 5.88 9.54
N GLU A 28 16.05 5.79 9.41
CA GLU A 28 16.72 6.03 8.12
C GLU A 28 16.48 4.87 7.14
N ARG A 29 16.71 3.63 7.58
CA ARG A 29 16.58 2.41 6.76
C ARG A 29 15.90 1.31 7.56
N GLY A 30 14.59 1.22 7.43
CA GLY A 30 13.78 0.22 8.11
C GLY A 30 13.44 -0.98 7.23
N PHE A 31 12.51 -1.79 7.74
CA PHE A 31 12.05 -3.02 7.12
C PHE A 31 10.52 -3.10 7.11
N TYR A 32 9.91 -3.42 5.96
CA TYR A 32 8.46 -3.57 5.83
C TYR A 32 8.07 -4.97 5.36
N VAL A 33 6.82 -5.32 5.60
CA VAL A 33 6.16 -6.49 5.00
C VAL A 33 4.85 -6.01 4.36
N ASP A 34 4.64 -6.39 3.12
CA ASP A 34 3.50 -5.98 2.29
C ASP A 34 2.76 -7.22 1.79
N VAL A 35 1.59 -7.49 2.39
CA VAL A 35 0.72 -8.62 2.05
C VAL A 35 -0.37 -8.10 1.12
N GLY A 36 -0.33 -8.54 -0.14
CA GLY A 36 -1.12 -7.96 -1.23
C GLY A 36 -0.44 -6.70 -1.78
N ALA A 37 0.81 -6.88 -2.24
CA ALA A 37 1.65 -5.78 -2.71
C ALA A 37 1.21 -5.24 -4.08
N TRP A 38 0.56 -6.08 -4.90
CA TRP A 38 0.00 -5.78 -6.23
C TRP A 38 0.99 -5.20 -7.26
N ASP A 39 1.34 -3.93 -7.17
CA ASP A 39 2.19 -3.23 -8.13
C ASP A 39 3.44 -2.62 -7.45
N ALA A 40 4.57 -2.63 -8.17
CA ALA A 40 5.84 -2.16 -7.63
C ALA A 40 5.93 -0.64 -7.45
N THR A 41 5.02 0.11 -8.08
CA THR A 41 5.03 1.57 -8.13
C THR A 41 3.64 2.17 -7.97
N GLU A 42 2.63 1.69 -8.69
CA GLU A 42 1.28 2.25 -8.62
C GLU A 42 0.56 1.76 -7.36
N ASP A 43 -0.15 2.65 -6.67
CA ASP A 43 -0.86 2.40 -5.40
C ASP A 43 0.01 1.73 -4.30
N SER A 44 1.33 1.84 -4.42
CA SER A 44 2.29 1.16 -3.54
C SER A 44 2.58 1.96 -2.27
N VAL A 45 2.18 1.42 -1.12
CA VAL A 45 2.52 1.96 0.21
C VAL A 45 4.03 1.89 0.49
N THR A 46 4.74 0.96 -0.14
CA THR A 46 6.16 0.68 0.13
C THR A 46 7.11 1.33 -0.86
N ARG A 47 6.63 1.89 -1.98
CA ARG A 47 7.49 2.47 -3.02
C ARG A 47 8.35 3.63 -2.49
N ALA A 48 7.74 4.57 -1.79
CA ALA A 48 8.44 5.73 -1.21
C ALA A 48 9.55 5.33 -0.23
N PHE A 49 9.33 4.27 0.56
CA PHE A 49 10.30 3.75 1.53
C PHE A 49 11.53 3.14 0.84
N TYR A 50 11.30 2.32 -0.17
CA TYR A 50 12.39 1.69 -0.90
C TYR A 50 13.25 2.67 -1.66
N GLU A 51 12.68 3.73 -2.23
CA GLU A 51 13.47 4.81 -2.85
C GLU A 51 14.41 5.49 -1.83
N ARG A 52 14.05 5.44 -0.54
CA ARG A 52 14.84 5.90 0.61
C ARG A 52 15.79 4.83 1.17
N GLY A 53 15.94 3.70 0.48
CA GLY A 53 16.89 2.64 0.84
C GLY A 53 16.36 1.62 1.84
N TRP A 54 15.06 1.65 2.15
CA TRP A 54 14.40 0.58 2.89
C TRP A 54 14.37 -0.70 2.05
N ARG A 55 14.12 -1.81 2.75
CA ARG A 55 13.97 -3.14 2.15
C ARG A 55 12.78 -3.81 2.81
N GLY A 56 12.19 -4.80 2.15
CA GLY A 56 11.13 -5.55 2.78
C GLY A 56 10.80 -6.84 2.07
N ILE A 57 9.61 -7.33 2.40
CA ILE A 57 9.00 -8.49 1.77
C ILE A 57 7.75 -8.01 1.05
N ASN A 58 7.65 -8.31 -0.24
CA ASN A 58 6.44 -8.14 -1.03
C ASN A 58 5.83 -9.52 -1.28
N ILE A 59 4.58 -9.72 -0.89
CA ILE A 59 3.85 -10.98 -1.05
C ILE A 59 2.70 -10.72 -2.01
N GLU A 60 2.76 -11.35 -3.18
CA GLU A 60 1.81 -11.13 -4.26
C GLU A 60 1.55 -12.45 -5.03
N PRO A 61 0.38 -13.09 -4.83
CA PRO A 61 0.04 -14.35 -5.49
C PRO A 61 -0.32 -14.22 -6.98
N GLN A 62 -0.74 -13.03 -7.44
CA GLN A 62 -1.24 -12.85 -8.79
C GLN A 62 -0.14 -13.12 -9.84
N PRO A 63 -0.38 -14.03 -10.80
CA PRO A 63 0.53 -14.24 -11.91
C PRO A 63 0.80 -12.96 -12.70
N GLY A 64 2.06 -12.70 -13.03
CA GLY A 64 2.52 -11.54 -13.79
C GLY A 64 2.78 -10.28 -12.94
N ARG A 65 2.10 -10.09 -11.81
CA ARG A 65 2.36 -8.96 -10.91
C ARG A 65 3.69 -9.10 -10.18
N ILE A 66 3.98 -10.31 -9.71
CA ILE A 66 5.24 -10.58 -9.00
C ILE A 66 6.49 -10.34 -9.86
N ASP A 67 6.40 -10.45 -11.18
CA ASP A 67 7.55 -10.23 -12.07
C ASP A 67 7.92 -8.74 -12.15
N GLY A 68 6.93 -7.85 -12.13
CA GLY A 68 7.16 -6.40 -12.01
C GLY A 68 7.83 -6.05 -10.67
N LEU A 69 7.35 -6.63 -9.56
CA LEU A 69 7.98 -6.51 -8.25
C LEU A 69 9.43 -7.00 -8.29
N ARG A 70 9.73 -8.17 -8.86
CA ARG A 70 11.11 -8.67 -8.98
C ARG A 70 12.01 -7.76 -9.82
N ALA A 71 11.49 -7.19 -10.90
CA ALA A 71 12.24 -6.32 -11.79
C ALA A 71 12.57 -4.96 -11.15
N GLU A 72 11.60 -4.33 -10.48
CA GLU A 72 11.74 -2.98 -9.93
C GLU A 72 12.19 -2.95 -8.46
N ARG A 73 11.99 -4.06 -7.73
CA ARG A 73 12.29 -4.22 -6.30
C ARG A 73 13.38 -5.26 -6.03
N PRO A 74 14.54 -5.29 -6.72
CA PRO A 74 15.55 -6.32 -6.54
C PRO A 74 16.21 -6.35 -5.14
N ARG A 75 16.01 -5.32 -4.31
CA ARG A 75 16.48 -5.32 -2.91
C ARG A 75 15.51 -5.97 -1.93
N ASP A 76 14.26 -6.18 -2.35
CA ASP A 76 13.21 -6.80 -1.56
C ASP A 76 13.18 -8.31 -1.81
N ILE A 77 12.60 -9.03 -0.85
CA ILE A 77 12.21 -10.43 -1.02
C ILE A 77 10.83 -10.41 -1.68
N ASN A 78 10.71 -10.95 -2.89
CA ASN A 78 9.47 -10.92 -3.68
C ASN A 78 8.91 -12.34 -3.84
N LEU A 79 7.79 -12.63 -3.17
CA LEU A 79 7.21 -13.98 -3.03
C LEU A 79 5.89 -14.12 -3.79
N ALA A 80 5.83 -15.12 -4.68
CA ALA A 80 4.68 -15.42 -5.54
C ALA A 80 3.71 -16.41 -4.88
N LEU A 81 3.14 -16.03 -3.73
CA LEU A 81 2.28 -16.88 -2.92
C LEU A 81 1.24 -16.05 -2.17
N ALA A 82 0.21 -16.70 -1.64
CA ALA A 82 -0.81 -16.08 -0.79
C ALA A 82 -0.51 -16.34 0.69
N ILE A 83 -0.99 -15.45 1.55
CA ILE A 83 -1.06 -15.72 2.99
C ILE A 83 -2.43 -16.25 3.36
N SER A 84 -2.47 -17.33 4.14
CA SER A 84 -3.71 -17.95 4.63
C SER A 84 -3.51 -18.51 6.04
N ASP A 85 -4.61 -18.77 6.75
CA ASP A 85 -4.61 -19.41 8.06
C ASP A 85 -4.18 -20.89 7.98
N GLN A 86 -4.25 -21.51 6.79
CA GLN A 86 -3.77 -22.86 6.51
C GLN A 86 -2.74 -22.89 5.38
N PRO A 87 -1.67 -23.72 5.48
CA PRO A 87 -0.77 -23.96 4.36
C PRO A 87 -1.44 -24.83 3.29
N GLY A 88 -1.02 -24.69 2.04
CA GLY A 88 -1.47 -25.54 0.94
C GLY A 88 -1.64 -24.76 -0.36
N TYR A 89 -2.78 -24.94 -1.01
CA TYR A 89 -3.13 -24.22 -2.23
C TYR A 89 -4.53 -23.63 -2.09
N LEU A 90 -4.71 -22.41 -2.58
CA LEU A 90 -6.02 -21.75 -2.65
C LEU A 90 -6.26 -21.18 -4.04
N SER A 91 -7.52 -20.91 -4.33
CA SER A 91 -7.92 -20.21 -5.53
C SER A 91 -7.90 -18.71 -5.28
N ILE A 92 -7.25 -17.97 -6.18
CA ILE A 92 -7.40 -16.52 -6.31
C ILE A 92 -8.15 -16.23 -7.61
N TRP A 93 -9.14 -15.35 -7.53
CA TRP A 93 -9.89 -14.89 -8.69
C TRP A 93 -9.41 -13.50 -9.07
N VAL A 94 -8.90 -13.38 -10.29
CA VAL A 94 -8.34 -12.16 -10.85
C VAL A 94 -9.35 -11.53 -11.79
N PRO A 95 -10.00 -10.42 -11.38
CA PRO A 95 -10.95 -9.72 -12.22
C PRO A 95 -10.29 -8.89 -13.33
N ARG A 96 -11.11 -8.20 -14.14
CA ARG A 96 -10.63 -7.29 -15.19
C ARG A 96 -9.72 -6.20 -14.63
N TYR A 97 -10.12 -5.56 -13.53
CA TYR A 97 -9.26 -4.66 -12.79
C TYR A 97 -8.51 -5.44 -11.71
N SER A 98 -7.30 -5.87 -12.04
CA SER A 98 -6.54 -6.83 -11.25
C SER A 98 -6.24 -6.44 -9.80
N ALA A 99 -6.34 -5.15 -9.43
CA ALA A 99 -6.12 -4.75 -8.03
C ALA A 99 -7.14 -5.41 -7.10
N LEU A 100 -8.35 -5.66 -7.60
CA LEU A 100 -9.47 -6.28 -6.86
C LEU A 100 -9.39 -7.82 -6.81
N ALA A 101 -8.19 -8.40 -6.98
CA ALA A 101 -8.01 -9.84 -6.97
C ALA A 101 -8.20 -10.38 -5.55
N THR A 102 -9.03 -11.41 -5.41
CA THR A 102 -9.48 -11.88 -4.09
C THR A 102 -9.44 -13.39 -3.97
N CYS A 103 -9.22 -13.88 -2.75
CA CYS A 103 -9.34 -15.30 -2.39
C CYS A 103 -10.78 -15.66 -1.94
N ARG A 104 -11.72 -14.72 -1.96
CA ARG A 104 -13.13 -14.93 -1.65
C ARG A 104 -13.99 -14.73 -2.90
N ARG A 105 -14.39 -15.84 -3.55
CA ARG A 105 -15.18 -15.80 -4.79
C ARG A 105 -16.48 -15.01 -4.64
N GLU A 106 -17.10 -15.07 -3.47
CA GLU A 106 -18.33 -14.34 -3.13
C GLU A 106 -18.16 -12.82 -3.12
N MET A 107 -16.92 -12.31 -3.03
CA MET A 107 -16.63 -10.89 -3.15
C MET A 107 -16.65 -10.41 -4.60
N LEU A 108 -16.67 -11.30 -5.59
CA LEU A 108 -16.78 -10.90 -6.99
C LEU A 108 -18.21 -10.44 -7.28
N ALA A 109 -18.35 -9.20 -7.73
CA ALA A 109 -19.62 -8.63 -8.15
C ALA A 109 -19.67 -8.59 -9.69
N PRO A 110 -20.09 -9.66 -10.40
CA PRO A 110 -19.95 -9.77 -11.87
C PRO A 110 -20.72 -8.70 -12.66
N HIS A 111 -21.64 -7.97 -12.03
CA HIS A 111 -22.36 -6.85 -12.62
C HIS A 111 -21.56 -5.53 -12.61
N ILE A 112 -20.47 -5.46 -11.84
CA ILE A 112 -19.55 -4.34 -11.82
C ILE A 112 -18.50 -4.53 -12.93
N PRO A 113 -18.29 -3.54 -13.82
CA PRO A 113 -17.40 -3.67 -14.98
C PRO A 113 -15.96 -4.10 -14.63
N ASP A 114 -15.47 -3.65 -13.47
CA ASP A 114 -14.13 -3.94 -12.98
C ASP A 114 -13.94 -5.41 -12.60
N TYR A 115 -15.01 -6.11 -12.20
CA TYR A 115 -14.93 -7.53 -11.87
C TYR A 115 -14.90 -8.42 -13.11
N GLY A 116 -15.76 -8.14 -14.09
CA GLY A 116 -15.80 -8.85 -15.37
C GLY A 116 -15.76 -10.39 -15.23
N ASP A 117 -15.26 -11.07 -16.27
CA ASP A 117 -15.01 -12.51 -16.24
C ASP A 117 -13.70 -12.78 -15.48
N ALA A 118 -13.79 -12.84 -14.15
CA ALA A 118 -12.64 -13.14 -13.30
C ALA A 118 -12.01 -14.50 -13.64
N ILE A 119 -10.70 -14.54 -13.76
CA ILE A 119 -9.92 -15.73 -14.07
C ILE A 119 -9.45 -16.36 -12.76
N GLU A 120 -9.74 -17.64 -12.58
CA GLU A 120 -9.27 -18.41 -11.42
C GLU A 120 -7.83 -18.88 -11.63
N HIS A 121 -6.99 -18.67 -10.62
CA HIS A 121 -5.64 -19.21 -10.53
C HIS A 121 -5.49 -19.97 -9.21
N VAL A 122 -4.80 -21.11 -9.25
CA VAL A 122 -4.42 -21.85 -8.04
C VAL A 122 -3.02 -21.41 -7.64
N VAL A 123 -2.87 -20.93 -6.42
CA VAL A 123 -1.61 -20.38 -5.88
C VAL A 123 -1.23 -21.10 -4.60
N GLU A 124 0.07 -21.17 -4.33
CA GLU A 124 0.58 -21.65 -3.05
C GLU A 124 0.14 -20.70 -1.94
N ALA A 125 -0.24 -21.27 -0.80
CA ALA A 125 -0.63 -20.55 0.39
C ALA A 125 0.23 -20.99 1.58
N VAL A 126 0.72 -20.01 2.33
CA VAL A 126 1.49 -20.23 3.56
C VAL A 126 0.95 -19.37 4.70
N ARG A 127 1.28 -19.74 5.93
CA ARG A 127 0.96 -18.91 7.09
C ARG A 127 1.94 -17.76 7.23
N LEU A 128 1.45 -16.61 7.71
CA LEU A 128 2.31 -15.43 7.92
C LEU A 128 3.39 -15.71 8.96
N ASP A 129 3.07 -16.40 10.06
CA ASP A 129 4.06 -16.74 11.09
C ASP A 129 5.24 -17.56 10.57
N ALA A 130 4.98 -18.54 9.71
CA ALA A 130 5.99 -19.37 9.07
C ALA A 130 6.86 -18.54 8.11
N LEU A 131 6.23 -17.71 7.28
CA LEU A 131 6.94 -16.85 6.33
C LEU A 131 7.85 -15.86 7.05
N LEU A 132 7.36 -15.19 8.10
CA LEU A 132 8.15 -14.23 8.86
C LEU A 132 9.31 -14.91 9.59
N ARG A 133 9.13 -16.12 10.12
CA ARG A 133 10.22 -16.90 10.72
C ARG A 133 11.31 -17.25 9.70
N GLU A 134 10.95 -17.48 8.45
CA GLU A 134 11.93 -17.79 7.41
C GLU A 134 12.69 -16.52 6.97
N HIS A 135 11.97 -15.43 6.71
CA HIS A 135 12.52 -14.28 5.98
C HIS A 135 12.80 -13.04 6.85
N ALA A 136 12.31 -13.01 8.10
CA ALA A 136 12.37 -11.84 8.98
C ALA A 136 12.73 -12.17 10.45
N HIS A 137 13.25 -13.36 10.75
CA HIS A 137 13.55 -13.81 12.12
C HIS A 137 14.50 -12.89 12.92
N ASP A 138 15.36 -12.13 12.26
CA ASP A 138 16.34 -11.23 12.86
C ASP A 138 16.05 -9.74 12.58
N ARG A 139 14.82 -9.43 12.10
CA ARG A 139 14.44 -8.09 11.64
C ARG A 139 13.35 -7.48 12.49
N GLU A 140 13.52 -6.21 12.86
CA GLU A 140 12.40 -5.41 13.31
C GLU A 140 11.54 -4.99 12.12
N ILE A 141 10.31 -5.50 12.08
CA ILE A 141 9.31 -5.10 11.09
C ILE A 141 8.73 -3.75 11.53
N HIS A 142 9.05 -2.70 10.81
CA HIS A 142 8.62 -1.34 11.13
C HIS A 142 7.17 -1.09 10.74
N PHE A 143 6.71 -1.71 9.65
CA PHE A 143 5.28 -1.82 9.39
C PHE A 143 4.94 -3.08 8.61
N LEU A 144 3.71 -3.55 8.83
CA LEU A 144 3.07 -4.62 8.07
C LEU A 144 1.78 -4.05 7.45
N LYS A 145 1.70 -4.06 6.12
CA LYS A 145 0.49 -3.73 5.35
C LYS A 145 -0.24 -5.02 4.98
N ILE A 146 -1.56 -5.04 5.16
CA ILE A 146 -2.44 -6.15 4.80
C ILE A 146 -3.63 -5.58 4.03
N ASP A 147 -3.75 -5.99 2.79
CA ASP A 147 -4.79 -5.55 1.86
C ASP A 147 -4.90 -6.65 0.81
N VAL A 148 -5.86 -7.54 1.03
CA VAL A 148 -6.01 -8.79 0.28
C VAL A 148 -7.46 -8.96 -0.17
N GLU A 149 -8.12 -7.81 -0.39
CA GLU A 149 -9.44 -7.68 -1.01
C GLU A 149 -10.48 -8.56 -0.30
N GLY A 150 -10.55 -8.38 1.01
CA GLY A 150 -11.41 -9.18 1.87
C GLY A 150 -10.77 -10.51 2.22
N TYR A 151 -9.50 -10.65 2.53
CA TYR A 151 -8.97 -11.89 3.13
C TYR A 151 -8.15 -11.62 4.41
N GLU A 152 -8.30 -10.42 4.96
CA GLU A 152 -7.49 -9.84 6.04
C GLU A 152 -7.60 -10.67 7.32
N SER A 153 -8.80 -11.16 7.65
CA SER A 153 -9.02 -12.02 8.81
C SER A 153 -8.15 -13.27 8.77
N ALA A 154 -8.07 -13.96 7.63
CA ALA A 154 -7.25 -15.17 7.51
C ALA A 154 -5.74 -14.85 7.63
N VAL A 155 -5.31 -13.72 7.06
CA VAL A 155 -3.93 -13.23 7.21
C VAL A 155 -3.59 -12.98 8.68
N ILE A 156 -4.43 -12.23 9.39
CA ILE A 156 -4.26 -11.91 10.81
C ILE A 156 -4.34 -13.18 11.67
N GLU A 157 -5.18 -14.15 11.28
CA GLU A 157 -5.30 -15.42 11.97
C GLU A 157 -4.06 -16.31 11.86
N SER A 158 -3.34 -16.18 10.75
CA SER A 158 -2.08 -16.87 10.48
C SER A 158 -0.86 -16.27 11.17
N ALA A 159 -1.00 -15.08 11.78
CA ALA A 159 0.08 -14.37 12.44
C ALA A 159 0.29 -14.84 13.89
N ASN A 160 1.55 -14.86 14.33
CA ASN A 160 1.96 -14.99 15.73
C ASN A 160 2.62 -13.69 16.19
N PHE A 161 1.83 -12.82 16.83
CA PHE A 161 2.29 -11.50 17.26
C PHE A 161 3.13 -11.52 18.56
N ASP A 162 3.29 -12.68 19.20
CA ASP A 162 4.27 -12.84 20.29
C ASP A 162 5.68 -13.10 19.74
N GLU A 163 5.76 -13.70 18.54
CA GLU A 163 7.03 -14.03 17.89
C GLU A 163 7.51 -12.93 16.95
N HIS A 164 6.62 -12.43 16.08
CA HIS A 164 6.92 -11.32 15.17
C HIS A 164 6.01 -10.15 15.49
N ARG A 165 6.62 -9.04 15.90
CA ARG A 165 5.92 -7.91 16.51
C ARG A 165 6.06 -6.62 15.69
N PRO A 166 5.39 -6.49 14.52
CA PRO A 166 5.42 -5.26 13.74
C PRO A 166 5.15 -4.00 14.57
N VAL A 167 5.92 -2.93 14.35
CA VAL A 167 5.73 -1.66 15.06
C VAL A 167 4.37 -1.06 14.73
N ILE A 168 4.05 -1.00 13.43
CA ILE A 168 2.81 -0.46 12.89
C ILE A 168 2.10 -1.52 12.05
N LEU A 169 0.78 -1.63 12.19
CA LEU A 169 -0.08 -2.41 11.30
C LEU A 169 -0.95 -1.46 10.50
N ILE A 170 -1.14 -1.76 9.22
CA ILE A 170 -2.02 -1.06 8.30
C ILE A 170 -2.88 -2.14 7.66
N VAL A 171 -4.18 -2.07 7.87
CA VAL A 171 -5.09 -3.12 7.40
C VAL A 171 -6.26 -2.46 6.69
N GLU A 172 -6.55 -2.92 5.47
CA GLU A 172 -7.74 -2.48 4.75
C GLU A 172 -8.99 -2.82 5.58
N ALA A 173 -9.86 -1.84 5.74
CA ALA A 173 -10.93 -1.86 6.72
C ALA A 173 -12.31 -1.58 6.11
N THR A 174 -12.38 -1.44 4.79
CA THR A 174 -13.59 -1.26 4.01
C THR A 174 -13.86 -2.48 3.13
N SER A 175 -15.10 -2.64 2.67
CA SER A 175 -15.42 -3.61 1.63
C SER A 175 -14.83 -3.15 0.29
N PRO A 176 -14.37 -4.06 -0.59
CA PRO A 176 -13.83 -3.69 -1.90
C PRO A 176 -14.74 -2.83 -2.80
N HIS A 177 -16.06 -2.85 -2.56
CA HIS A 177 -17.07 -2.22 -3.42
C HIS A 177 -17.71 -0.97 -2.82
N ASP A 178 -17.58 -0.79 -1.52
CA ASP A 178 -18.23 0.28 -0.80
C ASP A 178 -17.46 0.64 0.48
N ASN A 179 -17.76 1.80 1.05
CA ASN A 179 -17.11 2.23 2.29
C ASN A 179 -17.68 1.52 3.53
N ALA A 180 -18.34 0.36 3.40
CA ALA A 180 -18.85 -0.36 4.55
C ALA A 180 -17.69 -0.97 5.36
N PRO A 181 -17.72 -0.86 6.69
CA PRO A 181 -16.63 -1.33 7.53
C PRO A 181 -16.57 -2.87 7.58
N CYS A 182 -15.42 -3.46 7.23
CA CYS A 182 -15.17 -4.90 7.28
C CYS A 182 -14.27 -5.32 8.47
N TRP A 183 -13.73 -4.35 9.23
CA TRP A 183 -12.73 -4.58 10.28
C TRP A 183 -13.22 -5.34 11.52
N HIS A 184 -14.53 -5.43 11.73
CA HIS A 184 -15.13 -6.14 12.86
C HIS A 184 -14.70 -7.62 12.95
N GLY A 185 -14.38 -8.23 11.80
CA GLY A 185 -13.97 -9.63 11.70
C GLY A 185 -12.53 -9.92 12.12
N TRP A 186 -11.69 -8.90 12.33
CA TRP A 186 -10.28 -9.09 12.65
C TRP A 186 -9.72 -8.15 13.73
N GLU A 187 -10.29 -6.96 13.93
CA GLU A 187 -9.80 -5.98 14.91
C GLU A 187 -9.73 -6.53 16.35
N PRO A 188 -10.74 -7.28 16.86
CA PRO A 188 -10.67 -7.79 18.22
C PRO A 188 -9.41 -8.60 18.51
N ARG A 189 -8.86 -9.30 17.51
CA ARG A 189 -7.62 -10.06 17.65
C ARG A 189 -6.40 -9.15 17.74
N LEU A 190 -6.33 -8.06 16.97
CA LEU A 190 -5.24 -7.10 17.08
C LEU A 190 -5.24 -6.42 18.46
N LEU A 191 -6.40 -5.98 18.93
CA LEU A 191 -6.55 -5.35 20.24
C LEU A 191 -6.20 -6.32 21.38
N ALA A 192 -6.66 -7.58 21.30
CA ALA A 192 -6.31 -8.62 22.26
C ALA A 192 -4.80 -8.94 22.28
N ASN A 193 -4.13 -8.75 21.14
CA ASN A 193 -2.68 -8.88 21.02
C ASN A 193 -1.94 -7.60 21.42
N GLY A 194 -2.59 -6.58 22.00
CA GLY A 194 -1.90 -5.38 22.49
C GLY A 194 -1.49 -4.38 21.40
N TYR A 195 -2.24 -4.31 20.31
CA TYR A 195 -2.16 -3.19 19.37
C TYR A 195 -3.16 -2.10 19.74
N CYS A 196 -2.72 -0.85 19.68
CA CYS A 196 -3.55 0.35 19.88
C CYS A 196 -4.02 0.88 18.53
N PHE A 197 -5.32 1.11 18.38
CA PHE A 197 -5.87 1.82 17.23
C PHE A 197 -5.36 3.27 17.19
N ALA A 198 -4.95 3.73 16.00
CA ALA A 198 -4.40 5.07 15.79
C ALA A 198 -5.28 5.92 14.84
N LEU A 199 -5.57 5.41 13.65
CA LEU A 199 -6.22 6.18 12.58
C LEU A 199 -7.11 5.26 11.74
N PHE A 200 -8.24 5.81 11.29
CA PHE A 200 -8.96 5.33 10.11
C PHE A 200 -8.92 6.44 9.08
N ASP A 201 -8.32 6.18 7.91
CA ASP A 201 -8.09 7.21 6.89
C ASP A 201 -9.20 7.27 5.81
N GLY A 202 -10.24 6.47 5.98
CA GLY A 202 -11.34 6.29 5.03
C GLY A 202 -11.32 4.94 4.31
N LEU A 203 -10.17 4.26 4.25
CA LEU A 203 -10.00 2.93 3.66
C LEU A 203 -9.26 1.99 4.63
N ASN A 204 -8.13 2.44 5.14
CA ASN A 204 -7.21 1.69 5.97
C ASN A 204 -7.34 2.08 7.45
N ARG A 205 -7.18 1.09 8.34
CA ARG A 205 -6.98 1.31 9.77
C ARG A 205 -5.52 1.08 10.14
N PHE A 206 -4.99 2.03 10.91
CA PHE A 206 -3.63 2.00 11.43
C PHE A 206 -3.65 1.62 12.90
N TYR A 207 -2.71 0.76 13.27
CA TYR A 207 -2.49 0.37 14.65
C TYR A 207 -1.00 0.44 14.97
N VAL A 208 -0.67 0.61 16.25
CA VAL A 208 0.70 0.57 16.75
C VAL A 208 0.77 -0.39 17.93
N ARG A 209 1.83 -1.18 18.04
CA ARG A 209 2.04 -2.04 19.22
C ARG A 209 2.14 -1.19 20.50
N GLU A 210 1.58 -1.66 21.62
CA GLU A 210 1.47 -0.92 22.89
C GLU A 210 2.80 -0.30 23.35
N GLU A 211 3.91 -1.03 23.22
CA GLU A 211 5.26 -0.59 23.57
C GLU A 211 5.77 0.58 22.71
N SER A 212 5.14 0.83 21.56
CA SER A 212 5.45 1.91 20.62
C SER A 212 4.36 2.99 20.57
N LYS A 213 3.45 3.05 21.56
CA LYS A 213 2.36 4.03 21.62
C LYS A 213 2.77 5.50 21.58
N ALA A 214 4.05 5.81 21.80
CA ALA A 214 4.60 7.15 21.59
C ALA A 214 4.42 7.65 20.14
N LEU A 215 4.18 6.76 19.17
CA LEU A 215 3.90 7.08 17.77
C LEU A 215 2.44 7.47 17.51
N LEU A 216 1.52 7.25 18.47
CA LEU A 216 0.09 7.55 18.29
C LEU A 216 -0.17 8.99 17.85
N PRO A 217 0.44 10.05 18.43
CA PRO A 217 0.16 11.42 18.01
C PRO A 217 0.48 11.69 16.54
N THR A 218 1.52 11.05 15.99
CA THR A 218 1.92 11.20 14.59
C THR A 218 1.12 10.33 13.64
N LEU A 219 0.64 9.17 14.11
CA LEU A 219 -0.16 8.22 13.32
C LEU A 219 -1.64 8.57 13.30
N ALA A 220 -2.17 9.20 14.35
CA ALA A 220 -3.61 9.48 14.52
C ALA A 220 -4.16 10.59 13.60
N VAL A 221 -3.34 11.10 12.67
CA VAL A 221 -3.70 12.17 11.75
C VAL A 221 -3.54 11.64 10.33
N PRO A 222 -4.52 11.79 9.43
CA PRO A 222 -4.32 11.41 8.03
C PRO A 222 -3.27 12.31 7.35
N ALA A 223 -2.76 11.86 6.21
CA ALA A 223 -1.93 12.71 5.36
C ALA A 223 -2.73 13.98 5.00
N ASN A 224 -2.09 15.15 5.09
CA ASN A 224 -2.75 16.43 4.88
C ASN A 224 -1.78 17.47 4.29
N CYS A 225 -2.28 18.68 4.08
CA CYS A 225 -1.54 19.75 3.40
C CYS A 225 -0.26 20.21 4.13
N LEU A 226 -0.07 19.82 5.40
CA LEU A 226 1.13 20.12 6.17
C LEU A 226 2.29 19.13 5.89
N ASP A 227 2.03 18.00 5.22
CA ASP A 227 3.03 16.97 4.96
C ASP A 227 3.90 17.24 3.72
N GLY A 228 3.54 18.25 2.91
CA GLY A 228 4.37 18.69 1.79
C GLY A 228 4.61 17.61 0.72
N PHE A 229 3.60 16.82 0.41
CA PHE A 229 3.68 15.79 -0.62
C PHE A 229 2.93 16.16 -1.90
N VAL A 230 3.22 15.45 -2.97
CA VAL A 230 2.42 15.39 -4.20
C VAL A 230 2.14 13.92 -4.51
N THR A 231 1.03 13.62 -5.18
CA THR A 231 0.76 12.24 -5.59
C THR A 231 1.58 11.88 -6.82
N ARG A 232 1.86 10.59 -7.02
CA ARG A 232 2.51 10.06 -8.22
C ARG A 232 1.76 10.46 -9.49
N ARG A 233 0.43 10.46 -9.45
CA ARG A 233 -0.43 10.92 -10.53
C ARG A 233 -0.25 12.40 -10.82
N GLU A 234 -0.25 13.24 -9.79
CA GLU A 234 0.00 14.67 -9.94
C GLU A 234 1.38 14.94 -10.55
N MET A 235 2.43 14.22 -10.10
CA MET A 235 3.77 14.32 -10.68
C MET A 235 3.77 13.93 -12.17
N SER A 236 3.06 12.87 -12.56
CA SER A 236 2.93 12.45 -13.96
C SER A 236 2.32 13.57 -14.82
N LEU A 237 1.18 14.10 -14.37
CA LEU A 237 0.45 15.13 -15.09
C LEU A 237 1.28 16.41 -15.22
N ARG A 238 2.02 16.80 -14.17
CA ARG A 238 2.94 17.95 -14.22
C ARG A 238 4.05 17.74 -15.26
N ARG A 239 4.60 16.52 -15.36
CA ARG A 239 5.62 16.17 -16.35
C ARG A 239 5.07 16.18 -17.77
N GLU A 240 3.94 15.53 -18.01
CA GLU A 240 3.26 15.52 -19.32
C GLU A 240 2.90 16.92 -19.77
N LEU A 241 2.39 17.76 -18.86
CA LEU A 241 2.10 19.18 -19.13
C LEU A 241 3.38 19.95 -19.50
N HIS A 242 4.49 19.70 -18.82
CA HIS A 242 5.76 20.33 -19.15
C HIS A 242 6.29 19.89 -20.53
N GLU A 243 6.21 18.61 -20.86
CA GLU A 243 6.60 18.07 -22.16
C GLU A 243 5.73 18.64 -23.29
N ALA A 244 4.40 18.69 -23.09
CA ALA A 244 3.45 19.27 -24.03
C ALA A 244 3.72 20.77 -24.25
N ARG A 245 3.93 21.55 -23.17
CA ARG A 245 4.28 22.98 -23.27
C ARG A 245 5.61 23.20 -23.99
N SER A 246 6.60 22.37 -23.70
CA SER A 246 7.91 22.43 -24.37
C SER A 246 7.80 22.13 -25.86
N LEU A 247 6.93 21.19 -26.26
CA LEU A 247 6.66 20.92 -27.66
C LEU A 247 5.97 22.11 -28.36
N LEU A 248 4.93 22.68 -27.74
CA LEU A 248 4.22 23.85 -28.27
C LEU A 248 5.14 25.07 -28.44
N ALA A 249 6.00 25.34 -27.45
CA ALA A 249 6.98 26.42 -27.51
C ALA A 249 7.96 26.25 -28.67
N ARG A 250 8.42 25.01 -28.96
CA ARG A 250 9.25 24.71 -30.14
C ARG A 250 8.53 24.99 -31.47
N HIS A 251 7.20 24.99 -31.49
CA HIS A 251 6.38 25.32 -32.65
C HIS A 251 5.86 26.76 -32.66
N GLY A 252 6.40 27.64 -31.80
CA GLY A 252 6.06 29.06 -31.76
C GLY A 252 4.68 29.38 -31.16
N VAL A 253 4.07 28.42 -30.46
CA VAL A 253 2.80 28.63 -29.75
C VAL A 253 3.11 29.15 -28.35
N ASP A 254 2.60 30.34 -28.02
CA ASP A 254 2.66 30.86 -26.66
C ASP A 254 1.74 30.04 -25.74
N THR A 255 2.32 29.50 -24.67
CA THR A 255 1.63 28.63 -23.70
C THR A 255 1.43 29.29 -22.34
N TYR A 256 2.00 30.49 -22.15
CA TYR A 256 1.79 31.31 -20.97
C TYR A 256 0.95 32.49 -21.42
N GLY A 257 -0.38 32.28 -21.53
CA GLY A 257 -1.31 33.27 -22.06
C GLY A 257 -1.15 34.66 -21.44
N ASN A 258 -0.22 35.45 -21.97
CA ASN A 258 -0.12 36.87 -21.77
C ASN A 258 -1.04 37.49 -22.81
N HIS A 259 -2.35 37.30 -22.63
CA HIS A 259 -3.30 38.21 -23.21
C HIS A 259 -3.22 39.54 -22.45
N THR A 260 -2.19 40.33 -22.75
CA THR A 260 -2.28 41.79 -22.65
C THR A 260 -3.22 42.25 -23.76
N GLY A 261 -4.51 41.93 -23.63
CA GLY A 261 -5.54 42.54 -24.43
C GLY A 261 -5.68 43.98 -23.94
N GLU A 262 -5.12 44.93 -24.71
CA GLU A 262 -5.51 46.33 -24.63
C GLU A 262 -7.03 46.39 -24.80
N LEU A 263 -7.75 46.65 -23.70
CA LEU A 263 -9.10 47.19 -23.76
C LEU A 263 -8.98 48.61 -24.34
N ARG A 264 -9.31 48.74 -25.63
CA ARG A 264 -9.66 50.02 -26.24
C ARG A 264 -11.17 50.18 -26.26
#